data_AF-A0A3N5JMY1-F1
#
_entry.id   AF-A0A3N5JMY1-F1
#
_cell.length_a   1.000
_cell.length_b   1.000
_cell.length_c   1.000
_cell.angle_alpha   90.00
_cell.angle_beta   90.00
_cell.angle_gamma   90.00
#
_symmetry.space_group_name_H-M   'P 1'
#
loop_
_entity.id
_entity.type
_entity.pdbx_description
1 polymer ?
#
loop_
_entity_poly.entity_id
_entity_poly.type
_entity_poly.pdbx_seq_one_letter_code
_entity_poly.pdbx_strand_id
1 'polypeptide(L)' 'MDTKTTDLPDFEKALEELESLVEQLESGELSLDQSLLQFKRGVELTRHCQGVLEQAQQVVEQLIEPDDESSAAPFERED' A
#
# COMPACT_ATOMS: atom_id res chain seq x y z
N MET A 1 -8.35 19.86 -10.69
CA MET A 1 -8.69 18.55 -10.10
C MET A 1 -7.38 17.80 -9.99
N ASP A 2 -6.71 18.02 -8.87
CA ASP A 2 -5.36 17.58 -8.59
C ASP A 2 -5.42 16.13 -8.11
N THR A 3 -5.20 15.18 -9.02
CA THR A 3 -4.99 13.78 -8.68
C THR A 3 -3.66 13.69 -7.95
N LYS A 4 -3.73 13.75 -6.62
CA LYS A 4 -2.60 13.80 -5.71
C LYS A 4 -1.87 12.44 -5.72
N THR A 5 -0.88 12.29 -6.59
CA THR A 5 0.13 11.21 -6.63
C THR A 5 1.08 11.26 -5.42
N THR A 6 0.56 11.29 -4.19
CA THR A 6 1.38 11.50 -2.97
C THR A 6 1.62 10.23 -2.16
N ASP A 7 0.94 9.11 -2.42
CA ASP A 7 1.10 7.90 -1.57
C ASP A 7 2.20 6.93 -2.03
N LEU A 8 2.63 6.96 -3.29
CA LEU A 8 3.71 6.09 -3.80
C LEU A 8 5.11 6.40 -3.24
N PRO A 9 5.54 7.68 -3.12
CA PRO A 9 6.86 8.01 -2.57
C PRO A 9 7.01 7.61 -1.10
N ASP A 10 5.92 7.51 -0.34
CA ASP A 10 5.95 7.12 1.07
C ASP A 10 6.09 5.59 1.22
N PHE A 11 5.49 4.81 0.31
CA PHE A 11 5.70 3.36 0.27
C PHE A 11 7.14 2.98 -0.07
N GLU A 12 7.70 3.50 -1.16
CA GLU A 12 9.06 3.17 -1.59
C GLU A 12 10.09 3.50 -0.51
N LYS A 13 9.95 4.65 0.16
CA LYS A 13 10.81 5.02 1.29
C LYS A 13 10.65 4.10 2.49
N ALA A 14 9.41 3.73 2.83
CA ALA A 14 9.16 2.82 3.94
C ALA A 14 9.75 1.42 3.67
N LEU A 15 9.72 0.98 2.41
CA LEU A 15 10.33 -0.27 1.97
C LEU A 15 11.86 -0.20 2.03
N GLU A 16 12.47 0.86 1.50
CA GLU A 16 13.93 1.07 1.57
C GLU A 16 14.42 1.16 3.02
N GLU A 17 13.68 1.85 3.90
CA GLU A 17 13.99 1.90 5.33
C GLU A 17 13.92 0.51 5.96
N LEU A 18 12.92 -0.30 5.59
CA LEU A 18 12.76 -1.67 6.10
C LEU A 18 13.92 -2.57 5.64
N GLU A 19 14.33 -2.48 4.38
CA GLU A 19 15.48 -3.23 3.83
C GLU A 19 16.77 -2.88 4.57
N SER A 20 17.06 -1.59 4.75
CA SER A 20 18.23 -1.15 5.53
C SER A 20 18.19 -1.64 6.97
N LEU A 21 16.99 -1.70 7.57
CA LEU A 21 16.78 -2.23 8.90
C LEU A 21 17.13 -3.71 9.02
N VAL A 22 16.70 -4.50 8.03
CA VAL A 22 17.00 -5.94 7.96
C VAL A 22 18.50 -6.15 7.80
N GLU A 23 19.16 -5.42 6.92
CA GLU A 23 20.61 -5.50 6.74
C GLU A 23 21.37 -5.21 8.05
N GLN A 24 20.93 -4.20 8.80
CA GLN A 24 21.53 -3.87 10.11
C GLN A 24 21.28 -4.94 11.18
N LEU A 25 20.12 -5.59 11.16
CA LEU A 25 19.82 -6.70 12.09
C LEU A 25 20.63 -7.95 11.73
N GLU A 26 20.83 -8.22 10.44
CA GLU A 26 21.60 -9.36 9.94
C GLU A 26 23.12 -9.20 10.11
N SER A 27 23.63 -7.95 10.18
CA SER A 27 25.05 -7.69 10.41
C SER A 27 25.55 -8.20 11.76
N GLY A 28 24.66 -8.31 12.75
CA GLY A 28 24.99 -8.75 14.10
C GLY A 28 25.81 -7.74 14.91
N GLU A 29 25.99 -6.51 14.42
CA GLU A 29 26.77 -5.46 15.10
C GLU A 29 25.97 -4.70 16.18
N LEU A 30 24.65 -4.92 16.23
CA LEU A 30 23.75 -4.25 17.15
C LEU A 30 23.75 -4.89 18.54
N SER A 31 23.73 -4.05 19.57
CA SER A 31 23.41 -4.50 20.93
C SER A 31 21.96 -4.95 21.03
N LEU A 32 21.63 -5.75 22.05
CA LEU A 32 20.27 -6.26 22.27
C LEU A 32 19.20 -5.14 22.28
N ASP A 33 19.46 -4.04 22.99
CA ASP A 33 18.52 -2.92 23.08
C ASP A 33 18.32 -2.23 21.72
N GLN A 34 19.39 -2.09 20.93
CA GLN A 34 19.32 -1.56 19.57
C GLN A 34 18.55 -2.51 18.66
N SER A 35 18.82 -3.81 18.72
CA SER A 35 18.10 -4.82 17.94
C SER A 35 16.60 -4.83 18.24
N LEU A 36 16.20 -4.63 19.50
CA LEU A 36 14.80 -4.52 19.89
C LEU A 36 14.14 -3.25 19.36
N LEU A 37 14.85 -2.11 19.38
CA LEU A 37 14.36 -0.85 18.82
C LEU A 37 14.17 -0.98 17.30
N GLN A 38 15.18 -1.52 16.63
CA GLN A 38 15.18 -1.77 15.20
C GLN A 38 14.07 -2.74 14.79
N PHE A 39 13.88 -3.83 15.53
CA PHE A 39 12.77 -4.76 15.31
C PHE A 39 11.40 -4.08 15.44
N LYS A 40 11.20 -3.26 16.49
CA LYS A 40 9.94 -2.51 16.66
C LYS A 40 9.67 -1.61 15.46
N ARG A 41 10.68 -0.88 15.00
CA ARG A 41 10.56 -0.01 13.82
C ARG A 41 10.23 -0.82 12.57
N GLY A 42 10.87 -1.97 12.36
CA GLY A 42 10.57 -2.88 11.25
C GLY A 42 9.13 -3.38 11.24
N VAL A 43 8.56 -3.67 12.41
CA VAL A 43 7.13 -4.05 12.55
C VAL A 43 6.21 -2.88 12.17
N GLU A 44 6.53 -1.66 12.57
CA GLU A 44 5.76 -0.46 12.20
C GLU A 44 5.79 -0.21 10.69
N LEU A 45 6.97 -0.30 10.07
CA LEU A 45 7.15 -0.15 8.63
C LEU A 45 6.40 -1.22 7.84
N THR A 46 6.48 -2.48 8.27
CA THR A 46 5.77 -3.59 7.62
C THR A 46 4.25 -3.36 7.62
N ARG A 47 3.69 -2.93 8.76
CA ARG A 47 2.25 -2.60 8.86
C ARG A 47 1.87 -1.43 7.97
N HIS A 48 2.73 -0.41 7.89
CA HIS A 48 2.50 0.72 7.00
C HIS A 48 2.46 0.25 5.53
N CYS A 49 3.46 -0.50 5.08
CA CYS A 49 3.52 -1.04 3.72
C CYS A 49 2.28 -1.88 3.38
N GLN A 50 1.85 -2.76 4.29
CA GLN A 50 0.63 -3.55 4.12
C GLN A 50 -0.61 -2.65 3.94
N GLY A 51 -0.77 -1.63 4.78
CA GLY A 51 -1.90 -0.70 4.68
C GLY A 51 -1.90 0.11 3.37
N VAL A 52 -0.74 0.45 2.83
CA VAL A 52 -0.65 1.13 1.51
C VAL A 52 -1.03 0.16 0.39
N LEU A 53 -0.56 -1.08 0.44
CA LEU A 53 -0.91 -2.10 -0.56
C LEU A 53 -2.41 -2.43 -0.54
N GLU A 54 -3.03 -2.52 0.63
CA GLU A 54 -4.48 -2.72 0.77
C GLU A 54 -5.27 -1.56 0.14
N GLN A 55 -4.85 -0.32 0.37
CA GLN A 55 -5.49 0.84 -0.26
C GLN A 55 -5.33 0.82 -1.79
N ALA A 56 -4.12 0.50 -2.28
CA ALA A 56 -3.88 0.37 -3.71
C ALA A 56 -4.75 -0.73 -4.33
N GLN A 57 -4.89 -1.87 -3.65
CA GLN A 57 -5.77 -2.95 -4.08
C GLN A 57 -7.23 -2.50 -4.18
N GLN A 58 -7.76 -1.80 -3.17
CA GLN A 58 -9.14 -1.30 -3.20
C GLN A 58 -9.39 -0.33 -4.35
N VAL A 59 -8.43 0.55 -4.65
CA VAL A 59 -8.51 1.46 -5.80
C VAL A 59 -8.56 0.67 -7.11
N VAL A 60 -7.72 -0.36 -7.26
CA VAL A 60 -7.72 -1.21 -8.44
C VAL A 60 -9.04 -1.95 -8.59
N GLU A 61 -9.58 -2.51 -7.51
CA GLU A 61 -10.88 -3.21 -7.51
C GLU A 61 -12.03 -2.29 -7.97
N GLN A 62 -12.09 -1.06 -7.45
CA GLN A 62 -13.09 -0.06 -7.87
C GLN A 62 -12.98 0.35 -9.34
N LEU A 63 -11.78 0.33 -9.92
CA LEU A 63 -11.55 0.65 -11.33
C LEU A 63 -11.89 -0.52 -12.26
N ILE A 64 -11.86 -1.75 -11.77
CA ILE A 64 -12.16 -2.97 -12.53
C ILE A 64 -13.63 -3.37 -12.41
N GLU A 65 -14.35 -2.90 -11.38
CA GLU A 65 -15.79 -3.09 -11.27
C GLU A 65 -16.47 -2.65 -12.58
N PRO A 66 -17.11 -3.58 -13.31
CA PRO A 66 -17.77 -3.24 -14.56
C PRO A 66 -18.86 -2.24 -14.25
N ASP A 67 -18.80 -1.07 -14.90
CA ASP A 67 -19.85 -0.06 -14.93
C ASP A 67 -21.19 -0.81 -15.07
N ASP A 68 -22.00 -0.70 -14.03
CA ASP A 68 -23.23 -1.44 -13.85
C ASP A 68 -24.06 -1.37 -15.15
N GLU A 69 -24.35 -2.54 -15.75
CA GLU A 69 -25.21 -2.69 -16.93
C GLU A 69 -26.66 -2.15 -16.72
N SER A 70 -26.94 -1.40 -15.65
CA SER A 70 -28.26 -0.80 -15.36
C SER A 70 -28.58 0.50 -16.11
N SER A 71 -27.78 0.94 -17.08
CA SER A 71 -28.21 1.99 -18.04
C SER A 71 -28.76 1.44 -19.37
N ALA A 72 -29.00 0.13 -19.49
CA ALA A 72 -29.82 -0.39 -20.57
C ALA A 72 -31.30 -0.09 -20.27
N ALA A 73 -31.71 1.18 -20.47
CA ALA A 73 -33.13 1.49 -20.56
C ALA A 73 -33.73 0.57 -21.64
N PRO A 74 -34.79 -0.21 -21.35
CA PRO A 74 -35.48 -0.97 -22.38
C PRO A 74 -35.88 0.00 -23.48
N PHE A 75 -35.37 -0.21 -24.69
CA PHE A 75 -35.75 0.57 -25.85
C PHE A 75 -37.22 0.25 -26.13
N GLU A 76 -38.15 1.02 -25.56
CA GLU A 76 -39.56 0.96 -25.93
C GLU A 76 -39.66 1.38 -27.40
N ARG A 77 -39.93 0.40 -28.27
CA ARG A 77 -40.36 0.69 -29.64
C ARG A 77 -41.76 1.29 -29.54
N GLU A 78 -41.84 2.60 -29.75
CA GLU A 78 -43.09 3.29 -30.04
C GLU A 78 -43.67 2.73 -31.36
N ASP A 79 -44.97 2.40 -31.33
CA ASP A 79 -45.76 1.72 -32.38
C ASP A 79 -45.68 2.35 -33.78
#